data_AF-A0AAX1BK11-F1
#
_entry.id   AF-A0AAX1BK11-F1
#
_cell.length_a   1.000
_cell.length_b   1.000
_cell.length_c   1.000
_cell.angle_alpha   90.00
_cell.angle_beta   90.00
_cell.angle_gamma   90.00
#
_symmetry.space_group_name_H-M   'P 1'
#
loop_
_entity.id
_entity.type
_entity.pdbx_description
1 polymer ?
#
loop_
_entity_poly.entity_id
_entity_poly.type
_entity_poly.pdbx_seq_one_letter_code
_entity_poly.pdbx_strand_id
1 'polypeptide(L)' 'MSLSRTQIVNWLTRCGDIFSTESEYLTGLDREIGDADHGLNMNRGFSKVVEKLPAIADKDIGFI' A
#
# COMPACT_ATOMS: atom_id res chain seq x y z
N MET A 1 12.57 6.34 -20.27
CA MET A 1 11.92 5.19 -19.62
C MET A 1 10.57 5.65 -19.10
N SER A 2 9.47 5.00 -19.50
CA SER A 2 8.14 5.26 -18.96
C SER A 2 7.72 4.09 -18.06
N LEU A 3 6.95 4.39 -17.01
CA LEU A 3 6.31 3.37 -16.18
C LEU A 3 5.05 2.87 -16.90
N SER A 4 4.88 1.55 -16.97
CA SER A 4 3.68 0.91 -17.49
C SER A 4 2.61 0.76 -16.41
N ARG A 5 1.36 0.66 -16.84
CA ARG A 5 0.21 0.35 -15.97
C ARG A 5 0.45 -0.90 -15.12
N THR A 6 0.91 -1.98 -15.75
CA THR A 6 1.19 -3.26 -15.07
C THR A 6 2.26 -3.09 -13.99
N GLN A 7 3.29 -2.28 -14.23
CA GLN A 7 4.31 -2.01 -13.21
C GLN A 7 3.72 -1.31 -11.99
N ILE A 8 2.79 -0.37 -12.19
CA ILE A 8 2.18 0.38 -11.08
C ILE A 8 1.14 -0.46 -10.34
N VAL A 9 0.33 -1.26 -11.03
CA VAL A 9 -0.58 -2.22 -10.39
C VAL A 9 0.21 -3.23 -9.54
N ASN A 10 1.30 -3.78 -10.08
CA ASN A 10 2.15 -4.70 -9.34
C ASN A 10 2.85 -4.02 -8.15
N TRP A 11 3.26 -2.76 -8.30
CA TRP A 11 3.87 -2.01 -7.21
C TRP A 11 2.88 -1.78 -6.05
N LEU A 12 1.66 -1.32 -6.36
CA LEU A 12 0.62 -1.10 -5.34
C LEU A 12 0.22 -2.40 -4.64
N THR A 13 0.16 -3.51 -5.37
CA THR A 13 -0.10 -4.84 -4.80
C THR A 13 1.01 -5.22 -3.80
N ARG A 14 2.28 -5.08 -4.21
CA ARG A 14 3.44 -5.36 -3.35
C ARG A 14 3.50 -4.47 -2.12
N CYS A 15 3.09 -3.21 -2.24
CA CYS A 15 2.98 -2.32 -1.08
C CYS A 15 1.96 -2.87 -0.07
N GLY A 16 0.81 -3.38 -0.53
CA GLY A 16 -0.15 -4.04 0.36
C GLY A 16 0.44 -5.23 1.12
N ASP A 17 1.15 -6.11 0.42
CA ASP A 17 1.79 -7.27 1.05
C ASP A 17 2.83 -6.84 2.11
N ILE A 18 3.66 -5.84 1.78
CA ILE A 18 4.69 -5.32 2.68
C ILE A 18 4.05 -4.64 3.90
N PHE A 19 3.07 -3.75 3.71
CA PHE A 19 2.45 -3.04 4.84
C PHE A 19 1.61 -3.96 5.72
N SER A 20 1.08 -5.06 5.18
CA SER A 20 0.45 -6.11 5.97
C SER A 20 1.49 -6.86 6.81
N THR A 21 2.60 -7.29 6.20
CA THR A 21 3.66 -8.08 6.86
C THR A 21 4.41 -7.27 7.92
N GLU A 22 4.75 -6.02 7.62
CA GLU A 22 5.59 -5.17 8.45
C GLU A 22 4.78 -4.27 9.40
N SER A 23 3.46 -4.46 9.51
CA SER A 23 2.56 -3.57 10.26
C SER A 23 3.01 -3.39 11.72
N GLU A 24 3.32 -4.48 12.41
CA GLU A 24 3.77 -4.42 13.81
C GLU A 24 5.14 -3.76 13.95
N TYR A 25 6.07 -4.05 13.03
CA TYR A 25 7.40 -3.46 13.02
C TYR A 25 7.33 -1.94 12.83
N LEU A 26 6.54 -1.48 11.85
CA LEU A 26 6.34 -0.06 11.59
C LEU A 26 5.66 0.67 12.75
N THR A 27 4.67 0.06 13.39
CA THR A 27 4.08 0.57 14.63
C THR A 27 5.07 0.57 15.81
N GLY A 28 6.01 -0.38 15.83
CA GLY A 28 7.11 -0.43 16.80
C GLY A 28 8.05 0.77 16.66
N LEU A 29 8.54 1.02 15.44
CA LEU A 29 9.39 2.18 15.14
C LEU A 29 8.68 3.50 15.45
N ASP A 30 7.42 3.62 15.06
CA ASP A 30 6.63 4.83 15.28
C ASP A 30 6.32 5.06 16.76
N ARG A 31 6.23 4.01 17.59
CA ARG A 31 6.08 4.17 19.04
C ARG A 31 7.26 4.87 19.70
N GLU A 32 8.47 4.75 19.14
CA GLU A 32 9.65 5.37 19.73
C GLU A 32 9.67 6.89 19.55
N ILE A 33 8.97 7.43 18.55
CA ILE A 33 9.05 8.84 18.14
C ILE A 33 7.70 9.51 17.81
N GLY A 34 6.60 8.78 17.92
CA GLY A 34 5.27 9.15 17.42
C GLY A 34 4.14 8.53 18.25
N ASP A 35 2.98 8.31 17.62
CA ASP A 35 1.74 7.89 18.29
C ASP A 35 1.44 6.37 18.14
N ALA A 36 2.37 5.63 17.54
CA ALA A 36 2.32 4.18 17.39
C ALA A 36 1.18 3.67 16.51
N ASP A 37 0.72 4.48 15.56
CA ASP A 37 -0.38 4.12 14.68
C ASP A 37 0.05 3.91 13.22
N HIS A 38 1.30 4.23 12.87
CA HIS A 38 1.75 4.27 11.49
C HIS A 38 1.55 2.94 10.75
N GLY A 39 2.02 1.83 11.32
CA GLY A 39 1.89 0.50 10.72
C GLY A 39 0.44 0.06 10.55
N LEU A 40 -0.44 0.42 11.51
CA LEU A 40 -1.87 0.15 11.44
C LEU A 40 -2.53 0.99 10.33
N ASN A 41 -2.16 2.27 10.22
CA ASN A 41 -2.67 3.18 9.22
C ASN A 41 -2.30 2.75 7.80
N MET A 42 -1.05 2.36 7.58
CA MET A 42 -0.57 1.89 6.29
C MET A 42 -1.21 0.55 5.89
N ASN A 43 -1.29 -0.41 6.82
CA ASN A 43 -1.97 -1.68 6.57
C ASN A 43 -3.45 -1.46 6.21
N ARG A 44 -4.17 -0.63 6.98
CA ARG A 44 -5.57 -0.29 6.71
C ARG A 44 -5.77 0.36 5.34
N GLY A 45 -4.95 1.37 5.02
CA GLY A 45 -5.03 2.10 3.76
C GLY A 45 -4.73 1.20 2.55
N PHE A 46 -3.61 0.47 2.59
CA PHE A 46 -3.19 -0.36 1.47
C PHE A 46 -4.04 -1.64 1.34
N SER A 47 -4.59 -2.18 2.42
CA SER A 47 -5.62 -3.23 2.32
C SER A 47 -6.80 -2.76 1.47
N LYS A 48 -7.23 -1.50 1.64
CA LYS A 48 -8.30 -0.90 0.81
C LYS A 48 -7.88 -0.61 -0.61
N VAL A 49 -6.61 -0.27 -0.84
CA VAL A 49 -6.07 -0.15 -2.20
C VAL A 49 -6.13 -1.50 -2.90
N VAL A 50 -5.56 -2.56 -2.29
CA VAL A 50 -5.55 -3.92 -2.86
C VAL A 50 -6.96 -4.45 -3.11
N GLU A 51 -7.92 -4.18 -2.23
CA GLU A 51 -9.33 -4.53 -2.42
C GLU A 51 -9.93 -3.90 -3.68
N LYS A 52 -9.63 -2.62 -3.95
CA LYS A 52 -10.20 -1.85 -5.07
C LYS A 52 -9.44 -2.02 -6.38
N LEU A 53 -8.14 -2.33 -6.31
CA LEU A 53 -7.23 -2.32 -7.45
C LEU A 53 -7.70 -3.22 -8.61
N PRO A 54 -8.22 -4.44 -8.41
CA PRO A 54 -8.70 -5.28 -9.50
C PRO A 54 -9.81 -4.63 -10.35
N ALA A 55 -10.68 -3.83 -9.74
CA ALA A 55 -11.79 -3.17 -10.43
C ALA A 55 -11.35 -1.99 -11.33
N ILE A 56 -10.12 -1.52 -11.16
CA ILE A 56 -9.55 -0.37 -11.88
C ILE A 56 -8.23 -0.70 -12.58
N ALA A 57 -7.75 -1.94 -12.50
CA ALA A 57 -6.45 -2.37 -13.04
C ALA A 57 -6.29 -2.20 -14.56
N ASP A 58 -7.41 -2.19 -15.29
CA ASP A 58 -7.43 -1.99 -16.75
C ASP A 58 -7.72 -0.55 -17.18
N LYS A 59 -7.99 0.35 -16.23
CA LYS A 59 -8.24 1.76 -16.51
C LYS A 59 -6.94 2.52 -16.78
N ASP A 60 -7.07 3.72 -17.31
CA ASP A 60 -5.94 4.64 -17.40
C ASP A 60 -5.36 4.90 -16.00
N ILE A 61 -4.06 5.15 -15.94
CA ILE A 61 -3.38 5.32 -14.66
C ILE A 61 -3.79 6.57 -13.91
N GLY A 62 -4.24 7.62 -14.60
CA GLY A 62 -4.79 8.81 -13.97
C GLY A 62 -6.14 8.56 -13.28
N PHE A 63 -6.75 7.39 -13.50
CA PHE A 63 -7.98 6.95 -12.82
C PHE A 63 -7.72 6.08 -11.58
N ILE A 64 -6.47 5.68 -11.34
CA ILE A 64 -6.02 4.89 -10.17
C ILE A 64 -5.48 5.84 -9.10
#